data_AF-A0A7S2C0I3-F1
#
_entry.id   AF-A0A7S2C0I3-F1
#
_cell.length_a   1.000
_cell.length_b   1.000
_cell.length_c   1.000
_cell.angle_alpha   90.00
_cell.angle_beta   90.00
_cell.angle_gamma   90.00
#
_symmetry.space_group_name_H-M   'P 1'
#
loop_
_entity.id
_entity.type
_entity.pdbx_description
1 polymer ?
#
loop_
_entity_poly.entity_id
_entity_poly.type
_entity_poly.pdbx_seq_one_letter_code
_entity_poly.pdbx_strand_id
1 'polypeptide(L)'
;GGQPQPYRPQGAYPGGGGAVASDPRGPPLRITEADEVGAADKGVWARVLARPKKEASEGGAGGEMAAMRKELRQINRQKAKAIDEEDFQKAKQLQQRQKELAAKLKTAELQAQDKAASRLANLKEDVRHLEAMVREASEQGDLDRAVEIRQKRDKLKAEMRKLEWQQS
;
A
#
# COMPACT_ATOMS: atom_id res chain seq x y z
N GLY A 1 -22.87 36.57 51.75
CA GLY A 1 -21.87 36.11 50.77
C GLY A 1 -20.86 35.25 51.48
N GLY A 2 -20.86 33.95 51.21
CA GLY A 2 -19.90 33.00 51.76
C GLY A 2 -19.92 31.77 50.88
N GLN A 3 -18.89 31.60 50.05
CA GLN A 3 -18.73 30.37 49.26
C GLN A 3 -18.20 29.27 50.19
N PRO A 4 -18.78 28.06 50.18
CA PRO A 4 -18.19 26.90 50.83
C PRO A 4 -17.07 26.28 49.98
N GLN A 5 -15.92 26.03 50.62
CA GLN A 5 -14.76 25.31 50.10
C GLN A 5 -15.10 23.82 49.82
N PRO A 6 -14.53 23.18 48.77
CA PRO A 6 -14.68 21.75 48.57
C PRO A 6 -13.75 20.92 49.48
N TYR A 7 -14.35 19.95 50.15
CA TYR A 7 -13.73 18.93 50.99
C TYR A 7 -12.93 17.94 50.13
N ARG A 8 -11.66 17.69 50.50
CA ARG A 8 -10.79 16.70 49.84
C ARG A 8 -10.46 15.59 50.84
N PRO A 9 -11.11 14.41 50.78
CA PRO A 9 -10.72 13.30 51.65
C PRO A 9 -9.41 12.66 51.16
N GLN A 10 -8.44 12.62 52.07
CA GLN A 10 -7.28 11.73 52.00
C GLN A 10 -7.75 10.29 52.24
N GLY A 11 -7.26 9.36 51.42
CA GLY A 11 -7.44 7.92 51.60
C GLY A 11 -6.15 7.19 51.27
N ALA A 12 -5.32 6.97 52.29
CA ALA A 12 -4.28 5.97 52.30
C ALA A 12 -4.90 4.57 52.41
N TYR A 13 -4.25 3.54 51.85
CA TYR A 13 -3.80 2.34 52.58
C TYR A 13 -2.84 1.51 51.70
N PRO A 14 -1.73 1.02 52.27
CA PRO A 14 -0.79 0.08 51.64
C PRO A 14 -1.16 -1.39 51.98
N GLY A 15 -0.75 -2.35 51.14
CA GLY A 15 -0.88 -3.76 51.50
C GLY A 15 -0.30 -4.77 50.50
N GLY A 16 0.68 -5.56 50.98
CA GLY A 16 1.05 -6.91 50.49
C GLY A 16 1.92 -6.94 49.23
N GLY A 17 3.16 -7.44 49.23
CA GLY A 17 3.71 -8.59 49.94
C GLY A 17 3.73 -9.79 48.98
N GLY A 18 4.90 -10.19 48.50
CA GLY A 18 5.04 -11.38 47.65
C GLY A 18 6.33 -11.43 46.85
N ALA A 19 7.44 -11.75 47.53
CA ALA A 19 8.67 -12.17 46.87
C ALA A 19 8.47 -13.57 46.27
N VAL A 20 8.74 -13.73 44.98
CA VAL A 20 8.99 -15.04 44.36
C VAL A 20 10.31 -14.98 43.60
N ALA A 21 11.26 -15.77 44.09
CA ALA A 21 12.54 -16.01 43.47
C ALA A 21 12.32 -16.68 42.10
N SER A 22 12.92 -16.11 41.04
CA SER A 22 13.00 -16.75 39.73
C SER A 22 14.40 -17.33 39.55
N ASP A 23 14.43 -18.65 39.55
CA ASP A 23 15.54 -19.55 39.27
C ASP A 23 15.99 -19.42 37.78
N PRO A 24 17.30 -19.31 37.47
CA PRO A 24 17.80 -19.09 36.11
C PRO A 24 18.06 -20.41 35.36
N ARG A 25 17.02 -21.18 35.06
CA ARG A 25 17.10 -22.34 34.14
C ARG A 25 15.93 -22.33 33.18
N GLY A 26 16.22 -21.98 31.93
CA GLY A 26 15.25 -21.70 30.87
C GLY A 26 14.32 -22.89 30.53
N PRO A 27 13.13 -22.61 29.98
CA PRO A 27 12.27 -23.65 29.44
C PRO A 27 12.80 -24.11 28.06
N PRO A 28 12.73 -25.42 27.75
CA PRO A 28 13.08 -25.95 26.44
C PRO A 28 12.09 -25.44 25.39
N LEU A 29 12.62 -24.91 24.28
CA LEU A 29 11.84 -24.60 23.09
C LEU A 29 11.24 -25.90 22.55
N ARG A 30 9.95 -26.11 22.81
CA ARG A 30 9.15 -27.11 22.12
C ARG A 30 8.99 -26.64 20.67
N ILE A 31 9.70 -27.31 19.77
CA ILE A 31 9.45 -27.26 18.34
C ILE A 31 8.12 -28.00 18.11
N THR A 32 7.03 -27.27 17.92
CA THR A 32 5.82 -27.85 17.32
C THR A 32 5.90 -27.65 15.81
N GLU A 33 6.51 -28.62 15.13
CA GLU A 33 6.13 -28.94 13.76
C GLU A 33 4.70 -29.50 13.80
N ALA A 34 3.73 -28.75 13.30
CA ALA A 34 2.52 -29.28 12.65
C ALA A 34 1.69 -28.11 12.08
N ASP A 35 1.48 -28.16 10.78
CA ASP A 35 0.27 -27.70 10.09
C ASP A 35 -0.26 -26.27 10.32
N GLU A 36 0.31 -25.31 9.58
CA GLU A 36 -0.47 -24.16 9.09
C GLU A 36 -0.27 -23.96 7.58
N VAL A 37 -0.72 -24.94 6.79
CA VAL A 37 -0.90 -24.75 5.33
C VAL A 37 -2.38 -24.93 5.02
N GLY A 38 -3.24 -23.95 5.35
CA GLY A 38 -4.68 -24.20 5.18
C GLY A 38 -5.68 -23.05 5.03
N ALA A 39 -5.43 -21.82 5.49
CA ALA A 39 -6.57 -20.90 5.65
C ALA A 39 -6.43 -19.45 5.18
N ALA A 40 -5.24 -18.97 4.78
CA ALA A 40 -5.05 -17.52 4.60
C ALA A 40 -5.36 -16.95 3.20
N ASP A 41 -5.63 -17.79 2.20
CA ASP A 41 -5.46 -17.34 0.80
C ASP A 41 -6.69 -17.61 -0.09
N LYS A 42 -7.88 -17.19 0.35
CA LYS A 42 -9.08 -17.11 -0.52
C LYS A 42 -9.45 -15.66 -0.85
N GLY A 43 -9.22 -14.73 0.08
CA GLY A 43 -9.58 -13.31 -0.08
C GLY A 43 -8.67 -12.52 -1.01
N VAL A 44 -7.37 -12.84 -1.07
CA VAL A 44 -6.40 -12.15 -1.93
C VAL A 44 -6.63 -12.48 -3.40
N TRP A 45 -6.90 -13.76 -3.73
CA TRP A 45 -7.13 -14.19 -5.12
C TRP A 45 -8.43 -13.68 -5.71
N ALA A 46 -9.51 -13.58 -4.92
CA ALA A 46 -10.76 -12.98 -5.38
C ALA A 46 -10.54 -11.53 -5.84
N ARG A 47 -9.70 -10.77 -5.14
CA ARG A 47 -9.36 -9.38 -5.49
C ARG A 47 -8.49 -9.26 -6.74
N VAL A 48 -7.59 -10.20 -6.98
CA VAL A 48 -6.76 -10.25 -8.21
C VAL A 48 -7.61 -10.61 -9.45
N LEU A 49 -8.60 -11.50 -9.29
CA LEU A 49 -9.49 -11.94 -10.38
C LEU A 49 -10.64 -10.96 -10.67
N ALA A 50 -11.08 -10.17 -9.68
CA ALA A 50 -12.24 -9.28 -9.80
C ALA A 50 -11.94 -7.91 -10.42
N ARG A 51 -10.70 -7.59 -10.82
CA ARG A 51 -10.41 -6.28 -11.42
C ARG A 51 -10.92 -6.25 -12.87
N PRO A 52 -11.98 -5.47 -13.19
CA PRO A 52 -12.61 -5.48 -14.50
C PRO A 52 -11.67 -4.93 -15.57
N LYS A 53 -11.85 -5.44 -16.80
CA LYS A 53 -11.32 -4.92 -18.06
C LYS A 53 -11.47 -3.39 -18.09
N LYS A 54 -10.39 -2.66 -17.82
CA LYS A 54 -10.22 -1.32 -18.38
C LYS A 54 -9.23 -1.50 -19.52
N GLU A 55 -9.76 -1.29 -20.71
CA GLU A 55 -9.08 -1.54 -21.97
C GLU A 55 -7.80 -0.75 -22.10
N ALA A 56 -6.91 -1.29 -22.92
CA ALA A 56 -5.57 -0.82 -23.14
C ALA A 56 -5.54 0.62 -23.66
N SER A 57 -4.76 1.47 -23.00
CA SER A 57 -3.92 2.44 -23.72
C SER A 57 -2.60 2.61 -22.96
N GLU A 58 -1.54 2.11 -23.59
CA GLU A 58 -0.17 2.65 -23.62
C GLU A 58 0.49 3.05 -22.29
N GLY A 59 1.41 2.19 -21.86
CA GLY A 59 2.46 2.49 -20.90
C GLY A 59 3.27 1.22 -20.64
N GLY A 60 4.56 1.20 -20.97
CA GLY A 60 5.41 0.00 -20.99
C GLY A 60 5.38 -0.86 -19.71
N ALA A 61 5.15 -0.25 -18.54
CA ALA A 61 4.98 -0.98 -17.28
C ALA A 61 3.58 -1.60 -17.09
N GLY A 62 2.54 -1.02 -17.70
CA GLY A 62 1.18 -1.56 -17.68
C GLY A 62 1.04 -2.83 -18.54
N GLY A 63 1.83 -2.93 -19.61
CA GLY A 63 1.89 -4.12 -20.47
C GLY A 63 2.46 -5.34 -19.75
N GLU A 64 3.56 -5.18 -19.03
CA GLU A 64 4.20 -6.27 -18.28
C GLU A 64 3.34 -6.74 -17.11
N MET A 65 2.78 -5.82 -16.31
CA MET A 65 1.84 -6.20 -15.24
C MET A 65 0.58 -6.88 -15.79
N ALA A 66 0.06 -6.43 -16.94
CA ALA A 66 -1.08 -7.09 -17.60
C ALA A 66 -0.71 -8.49 -18.10
N ALA A 67 0.50 -8.68 -18.63
CA ALA A 67 1.03 -9.98 -19.05
C ALA A 67 1.16 -10.94 -17.85
N MET A 68 1.75 -10.50 -16.73
CA MET A 68 1.84 -11.30 -15.50
C MET A 68 0.46 -11.69 -14.95
N ARG A 69 -0.52 -10.77 -14.99
CA ARG A 69 -1.93 -11.08 -14.62
C ARG A 69 -2.57 -12.10 -15.56
N LYS A 70 -2.26 -12.04 -16.85
CA LYS A 70 -2.73 -13.02 -17.85
C LYS A 70 -2.11 -14.39 -17.59
N GLU A 71 -0.82 -14.44 -17.32
CA GLU A 71 -0.09 -15.68 -17.00
C GLU A 71 -0.61 -16.33 -15.71
N LEU A 72 -0.86 -15.56 -14.65
CA LEU A 72 -1.49 -16.06 -13.42
C LEU A 72 -2.85 -16.71 -13.68
N ARG A 73 -3.69 -16.11 -14.55
CA ARG A 73 -4.98 -16.70 -14.93
C ARG A 73 -4.80 -18.02 -15.69
N GLN A 74 -3.80 -18.10 -16.55
CA GLN A 74 -3.47 -19.32 -17.28
C GLN A 74 -2.98 -20.43 -16.33
N ILE A 75 -2.08 -20.10 -15.40
CA ILE A 75 -1.59 -21.03 -14.38
C ILE A 75 -2.73 -21.54 -13.51
N ASN A 76 -3.69 -20.70 -13.12
CA ASN A 76 -4.86 -21.13 -12.36
C ASN A 76 -5.70 -22.17 -13.11
N ARG A 77 -5.92 -21.96 -14.42
CA ARG A 77 -6.63 -22.93 -15.26
C ARG A 77 -5.85 -24.24 -15.40
N GLN A 78 -4.54 -24.15 -15.63
CA GLN A 78 -3.67 -25.33 -15.75
C GLN A 78 -3.60 -26.11 -14.43
N LYS A 79 -3.59 -25.42 -13.29
CA LYS A 79 -3.58 -26.04 -11.97
C LYS A 79 -4.90 -26.77 -11.70
N ALA A 80 -6.04 -26.15 -12.00
CA ALA A 80 -7.34 -26.80 -11.88
C ALA A 80 -7.39 -28.07 -12.74
N LYS A 81 -6.97 -27.98 -14.00
CA LYS A 81 -6.88 -29.14 -14.89
C LYS A 81 -5.96 -30.24 -14.36
N ALA A 82 -4.78 -29.90 -13.82
CA ALA A 82 -3.88 -30.89 -13.24
C ALA A 82 -4.46 -31.56 -11.98
N ILE A 83 -5.28 -30.86 -11.20
CA ILE A 83 -6.00 -31.45 -10.07
C ILE A 83 -7.08 -32.41 -10.56
N ASP A 84 -7.84 -32.03 -11.60
CA ASP A 84 -8.88 -32.87 -12.21
C ASP A 84 -8.29 -34.15 -12.85
N GLU A 85 -7.06 -34.05 -13.37
CA GLU A 85 -6.28 -35.17 -13.94
C GLU A 85 -5.50 -35.97 -12.86
N GLU A 86 -5.68 -35.66 -11.57
CA GLU A 86 -4.95 -36.26 -10.44
C GLU A 86 -3.41 -36.12 -10.52
N ASP A 87 -2.90 -35.21 -11.34
CA ASP A 87 -1.48 -34.86 -11.46
C ASP A 87 -1.09 -33.82 -10.40
N PHE A 88 -0.99 -34.29 -9.15
CA PHE A 88 -0.66 -33.45 -8.00
C PHE A 88 0.77 -32.89 -8.05
N GLN A 89 1.70 -33.57 -8.71
CA GLN A 89 3.08 -33.08 -8.89
C GLN A 89 3.09 -31.81 -9.75
N LYS A 90 2.39 -31.85 -10.89
CA LYS A 90 2.23 -30.68 -11.76
C LYS A 90 1.41 -29.58 -11.09
N ALA A 91 0.35 -29.92 -10.36
CA ALA A 91 -0.42 -28.94 -9.59
C ALA A 91 0.44 -28.20 -8.55
N LYS A 92 1.33 -28.92 -7.85
CA LYS A 92 2.28 -28.34 -6.88
C LYS A 92 3.30 -27.42 -7.55
N GLN A 93 3.88 -27.83 -8.68
CA GLN A 93 4.79 -26.98 -9.46
C GLN A 93 4.10 -25.69 -9.95
N LEU A 94 2.88 -25.81 -10.47
CA LEU A 94 2.08 -24.67 -10.90
C LEU A 94 1.70 -23.74 -9.73
N GLN A 95 1.42 -24.29 -8.55
CA GLN A 95 1.19 -23.50 -7.35
C GLN A 95 2.44 -22.72 -6.92
N GLN A 96 3.64 -23.30 -7.05
CA GLN A 96 4.88 -22.60 -6.74
C GLN A 96 5.13 -21.44 -7.72
N ARG A 97 4.98 -21.70 -9.02
CA ARG A 97 5.07 -20.65 -10.06
C ARG A 97 4.02 -19.55 -9.87
N GLN A 98 2.80 -19.93 -9.44
CA GLN A 98 1.73 -18.99 -9.08
C GLN A 98 2.17 -18.05 -7.95
N LYS A 99 2.77 -18.58 -6.88
CA LYS A 99 3.27 -17.78 -5.74
C LYS A 99 4.37 -16.82 -6.18
N GLU A 100 5.34 -17.30 -6.97
CA GLU A 100 6.44 -16.47 -7.46
C GLU A 100 5.96 -15.32 -8.35
N LEU A 101 5.05 -15.60 -9.30
CA LEU A 101 4.49 -14.56 -10.15
C LEU A 101 3.62 -13.56 -9.37
N ALA A 102 2.85 -14.03 -8.39
CA ALA A 102 2.06 -13.14 -7.54
C ALA A 102 2.96 -12.22 -6.70
N ALA A 103 4.07 -12.73 -6.16
CA ALA A 103 5.05 -11.93 -5.44
C ALA A 103 5.67 -10.86 -6.36
N LYS A 104 6.13 -11.24 -7.55
CA LYS A 104 6.68 -10.30 -8.54
C LYS A 104 5.68 -9.20 -8.92
N LEU A 105 4.42 -9.59 -9.12
CA LEU A 105 3.35 -8.66 -9.48
C LEU A 105 3.08 -7.67 -8.34
N LYS A 106 3.03 -8.13 -7.09
CA LYS A 106 2.88 -7.26 -5.92
C LYS A 106 4.04 -6.28 -5.79
N THR A 107 5.28 -6.73 -5.97
CA THR A 107 6.46 -5.85 -5.95
C THR A 107 6.39 -4.80 -7.05
N ALA A 108 6.02 -5.19 -8.27
CA ALA A 108 5.87 -4.27 -9.40
C ALA A 108 4.77 -3.22 -9.14
N GLU A 109 3.65 -3.62 -8.52
CA GLU A 109 2.57 -2.70 -8.14
C GLU A 109 3.01 -1.69 -7.10
N LEU A 110 3.73 -2.12 -6.05
CA LEU A 110 4.27 -1.23 -5.04
C LEU A 110 5.27 -0.24 -5.65
N GLN A 111 6.20 -0.71 -6.49
CA GLN A 111 7.15 0.17 -7.17
C GLN A 111 6.45 1.18 -8.09
N ALA A 112 5.37 0.77 -8.78
CA ALA A 112 4.59 1.67 -9.61
C ALA A 112 3.86 2.73 -8.76
N GLN A 113 3.32 2.35 -7.60
CA GLN A 113 2.71 3.27 -6.65
C GLN A 113 3.73 4.26 -6.07
N ASP A 114 4.90 3.77 -5.63
CA ASP A 114 5.97 4.62 -5.10
C ASP A 114 6.43 5.65 -6.13
N LYS A 115 6.67 5.22 -7.38
CA LYS A 115 7.03 6.13 -8.48
C LYS A 115 5.94 7.17 -8.74
N ALA A 116 4.67 6.76 -8.71
CA ALA A 116 3.56 7.67 -8.91
C ALA A 116 3.40 8.66 -7.75
N ALA A 117 3.64 8.22 -6.51
CA ALA A 117 3.65 9.06 -5.32
C ALA A 117 4.80 10.07 -5.34
N SER A 118 6.02 9.65 -5.67
CA SER A 118 7.17 10.56 -5.84
C SER A 118 6.93 11.59 -6.94
N ARG A 119 6.36 11.17 -8.08
CA ARG A 119 5.99 12.11 -9.16
C ARG A 119 4.97 13.15 -8.70
N LEU A 120 3.97 12.72 -7.93
CA LEU A 120 2.95 13.61 -7.39
C LEU A 120 3.54 14.58 -6.35
N ALA A 121 4.49 14.14 -5.52
CA ALA A 121 5.20 14.99 -4.58
C ALA A 121 6.00 16.09 -5.31
N ASN A 122 6.75 15.73 -6.35
CA ASN A 122 7.52 16.69 -7.15
C ASN A 122 6.60 17.72 -7.83
N LEU A 123 5.49 17.28 -8.44
CA LEU A 123 4.52 18.20 -9.05
C LEU A 123 3.90 19.17 -8.03
N LYS A 124 3.66 18.72 -6.78
CA LYS A 124 3.18 19.59 -5.71
C LYS A 124 4.21 20.65 -5.33
N GLU A 125 5.48 20.29 -5.31
CA GLU A 125 6.58 21.22 -5.05
C GLU A 125 6.69 22.26 -6.18
N ASP A 126 6.66 21.83 -7.45
CA ASP A 126 6.69 22.72 -8.60
C ASP A 126 5.51 23.71 -8.59
N VAL A 127 4.31 23.24 -8.25
CA VAL A 127 3.13 24.11 -8.11
C VAL A 127 3.32 25.15 -7.01
N ARG A 128 3.88 24.77 -5.85
CA ARG A 128 4.19 25.73 -4.76
C ARG A 128 5.23 26.76 -5.19
N HIS A 129 6.26 26.32 -5.91
CA HIS A 129 7.28 27.22 -6.44
C HIS A 129 6.67 28.22 -7.43
N LEU A 130 5.85 27.77 -8.38
CA LEU A 130 5.16 28.65 -9.32
C LEU A 130 4.20 29.60 -8.60
N GLU A 131 3.50 29.17 -7.54
CA GLU A 131 2.64 30.05 -6.73
C GLU A 131 3.44 31.17 -6.06
N ALA A 132 4.64 30.88 -5.55
CA ALA A 132 5.55 31.90 -5.04
C ALA A 132 6.01 32.86 -6.14
N MET A 133 6.38 32.36 -7.32
CA MET A 133 6.78 33.19 -8.45
C MET A 133 5.65 34.08 -8.97
N VAL A 134 4.39 33.59 -9.00
CA VAL A 134 3.22 34.43 -9.36
C VAL A 134 3.08 35.59 -8.40
N ARG A 135 3.26 35.33 -7.10
CA ARG A 135 3.18 36.36 -6.06
C ARG A 135 4.27 37.41 -6.26
N GLU A 136 5.53 36.99 -6.43
CA GLU A 136 6.66 37.91 -6.65
C GLU A 136 6.47 38.75 -7.91
N ALA A 137 6.09 38.14 -9.04
CA ALA A 137 5.84 38.88 -10.29
C ALA A 137 4.69 39.90 -10.14
N SER A 138 3.66 39.54 -9.36
CA SER A 138 2.54 40.45 -9.07
C SER A 138 2.97 41.60 -8.16
N GLU A 139 3.83 41.35 -7.17
CA GLU A 139 4.42 42.37 -6.30
C GLU A 139 5.35 43.32 -7.07
N GLN A 140 6.04 42.82 -8.10
CA GLN A 140 6.87 43.61 -9.02
C GLN A 140 6.05 44.36 -10.09
N GLY A 141 4.74 44.14 -10.18
CA GLY A 141 3.87 44.73 -11.21
C GLY A 141 4.05 44.13 -12.61
N ASP A 142 4.80 43.03 -12.74
CA ASP A 142 5.02 42.30 -13.99
C ASP A 142 3.85 41.33 -14.23
N LEU A 143 2.73 41.91 -14.68
CA LEU A 143 1.47 41.19 -14.87
C LEU A 143 1.55 40.15 -15.99
N ASP A 144 2.30 40.44 -17.06
CA ASP A 144 2.44 39.53 -18.21
C ASP A 144 3.16 38.24 -17.77
N ARG A 145 4.28 38.38 -17.05
CA ARG A 145 4.98 37.24 -16.46
C ARG A 145 4.11 36.50 -15.45
N ALA A 146 3.34 37.22 -14.62
CA ALA A 146 2.42 36.59 -13.67
C ALA A 146 1.30 35.76 -14.34
N VAL A 147 0.86 36.16 -15.54
CA VAL A 147 -0.11 35.39 -16.34
C VAL A 147 0.52 34.13 -16.92
N GLU A 148 1.72 34.21 -17.49
CA GLU A 148 2.43 33.03 -18.02
C GLU A 148 2.69 31.97 -16.94
N ILE A 149 3.14 32.41 -15.76
CA ILE A 149 3.41 31.50 -14.63
C ILE A 149 2.11 30.84 -14.16
N ARG A 150 0.98 31.57 -14.13
CA ARG A 150 -0.35 31.00 -13.83
C ARG A 150 -0.75 29.92 -14.83
N GLN A 151 -0.57 30.16 -16.13
CA GLN A 151 -0.87 29.16 -17.15
C GLN A 151 -0.04 27.88 -16.95
N LYS A 152 1.26 28.01 -16.65
CA LYS A 152 2.13 26.86 -16.34
C LYS A 152 1.65 26.11 -15.10
N ARG A 153 1.30 26.83 -14.03
CA ARG A 153 0.75 26.26 -12.79
C ARG A 153 -0.54 25.47 -13.06
N ASP A 154 -1.44 26.02 -13.86
CA ASP A 154 -2.74 25.39 -14.13
C ASP A 154 -2.59 24.12 -14.98
N LYS A 155 -1.61 24.09 -15.90
CA LYS A 155 -1.20 22.86 -16.60
C LYS A 155 -0.69 21.80 -15.64
N LEU A 156 0.21 22.15 -14.71
CA LEU A 156 0.71 21.20 -13.71
C LEU A 156 -0.39 20.72 -12.76
N LYS A 157 -1.32 21.58 -12.36
CA LYS A 157 -2.50 21.19 -11.56
C LYS A 157 -3.39 20.21 -12.33
N ALA A 158 -3.55 20.37 -13.63
CA ALA A 158 -4.29 19.43 -14.47
C ALA A 158 -3.57 18.06 -14.55
N GLU A 159 -2.25 18.05 -14.70
CA GLU A 159 -1.46 16.81 -14.67
C GLU A 159 -1.54 16.09 -13.32
N MET A 160 -1.46 16.85 -12.22
CA MET A 160 -1.61 16.32 -10.86
C MET A 160 -2.98 15.66 -10.68
N ARG A 161 -4.06 16.33 -11.08
CA ARG A 161 -5.43 15.76 -11.04
C ARG A 161 -5.54 14.49 -11.89
N LYS A 162 -4.89 14.45 -13.05
CA LYS A 162 -4.86 13.25 -13.91
C LYS A 162 -4.18 12.08 -13.21
N LEU A 163 -3.06 12.33 -12.52
CA LEU A 163 -2.36 11.29 -11.76
C LEU A 163 -3.15 10.82 -10.54
N GLU A 164 -3.79 11.74 -9.80
CA GLU A 164 -4.67 11.41 -8.67
C GLU A 164 -5.87 10.55 -9.11
N TRP A 165 -6.48 10.89 -10.25
CA TRP A 165 -7.56 10.10 -10.84
C TRP A 165 -7.11 8.71 -11.29
N GLN A 166 -5.87 8.57 -11.77
CA GLN A 166 -5.32 7.25 -12.13
C GLN A 166 -5.03 6.36 -10.92
N GLN A 167 -4.90 6.94 -9.71
CA GLN A 167 -4.65 6.20 -8.47
C GLN A 167 -5.94 5.88 -7.67
N SER A 168 -7.04 6.58 -7.94
CA SER A 168 -8.35 6.38 -7.30
C SER A 168 -9.11 5.21 -7.92
#